data_AF-A0A529ZNG5-F1
#
_entry.id   AF-A0A529ZNG5-F1
#
_cell.length_a   1.000
_cell.length_b   1.000
_cell.length_c   1.000
_cell.angle_alpha   90.00
_cell.angle_beta   90.00
_cell.angle_gamma   90.00
#
_symmetry.space_group_name_H-M   'P 1'
#
loop_
_entity.id
_entity.type
_entity.pdbx_description
1 polymer ?
#
loop_
_entity_poly.entity_id
_entity_poly.type
_entity_poly.pdbx_seq_one_letter_code
_entity_poly.pdbx_strand_id
1 'polypeptide(L)'
;EFNYRLAIATYVITLKPLRPMVDGQVAVVSFQNPAGGDPLIVNQKIWPKLPHITLTSPPLTCVVKDKPYKVSIRIEDASGTLLQSIDTTMTSSEDQTMLPDRPLVIGPKYELNPDLAGHPDGKLPDTQKPDCSKAT
;
A
#
# COMPACT_ATOMS: atom_id res chain seq x y z
N GLU A 1 -3.40 -4.77 1.40
CA GLU A 1 -3.00 -5.73 2.44
C GLU A 1 -3.09 -5.05 3.80
N PHE A 2 -3.55 -5.78 4.81
CA PHE A 2 -3.53 -5.36 6.21
C PHE A 2 -2.61 -6.31 6.98
N ASN A 3 -1.49 -5.78 7.46
CA ASN A 3 -0.54 -6.49 8.30
C ASN A 3 -0.75 -6.08 9.75
N TYR A 4 -1.57 -6.85 10.46
CA TYR A 4 -1.93 -6.59 11.87
C TYR A 4 -0.73 -6.64 12.81
N ARG A 5 0.24 -7.52 12.55
CA ARG A 5 1.44 -7.63 13.38
C ARG A 5 2.27 -6.34 13.34
N LEU A 6 2.34 -5.71 12.18
CA LEU A 6 3.14 -4.51 11.96
C LEU A 6 2.30 -3.22 11.99
N ALA A 7 0.99 -3.29 12.22
CA ALA A 7 0.08 -2.16 12.15
C ALA A 7 0.13 -1.38 10.81
N ILE A 8 0.32 -2.09 9.69
CA ILE A 8 0.50 -1.48 8.37
C ILE A 8 -0.64 -1.88 7.44
N ALA A 9 -1.19 -0.90 6.72
CA ALA A 9 -2.00 -1.13 5.53
C ALA A 9 -1.25 -0.64 4.29
N THR A 10 -1.30 -1.38 3.19
CA THR A 10 -0.71 -1.00 1.89
C THR A 10 -1.63 -1.38 0.74
N TYR A 11 -1.54 -0.65 -0.38
CA TYR A 11 -2.01 -1.18 -1.65
C TYR A 11 -1.03 -2.25 -2.13
N VAL A 12 -1.56 -3.37 -2.64
CA VAL A 12 -0.77 -4.41 -3.32
C VAL A 12 -1.50 -4.77 -4.60
N ILE A 13 -0.89 -4.52 -5.75
CA ILE A 13 -1.42 -4.88 -7.07
C ILE A 13 -0.46 -5.85 -7.74
N THR A 14 -0.98 -6.95 -8.24
CA THR A 14 -0.20 -7.92 -9.01
C THR A 14 -0.62 -7.87 -10.47
N LEU A 15 0.30 -7.45 -11.34
CA LEU A 15 0.10 -7.46 -12.78
C LEU A 15 0.66 -8.75 -13.38
N LYS A 16 -0.06 -9.28 -14.36
CA LYS A 16 0.38 -10.38 -15.21
C LYS A 16 0.75 -9.82 -16.59
N PRO A 17 2.03 -9.82 -16.99
CA PRO A 17 2.42 -9.44 -18.33
C PRO A 17 1.74 -10.32 -19.39
N LEU A 18 1.20 -9.69 -20.44
CA LEU A 18 0.59 -10.40 -21.59
C LEU A 18 1.61 -10.70 -22.70
N ARG A 19 2.77 -10.03 -22.64
CA ARG A 19 3.93 -10.22 -23.53
C ARG A 19 5.19 -10.23 -22.66
N PRO A 20 6.30 -10.81 -23.15
CA PRO A 20 7.58 -10.72 -22.46
C PRO A 20 7.93 -9.25 -22.17
N MET A 21 8.30 -8.98 -20.93
CA MET A 21 8.85 -7.67 -20.54
C MET A 21 10.30 -7.58 -21.00
N VAL A 22 10.81 -6.37 -21.22
CA VAL A 22 12.20 -6.11 -21.65
C VAL A 22 12.94 -5.29 -20.60
N ASP A 23 14.27 -5.40 -20.59
CA ASP A 23 15.10 -4.69 -19.63
C ASP A 23 14.92 -3.18 -19.75
N GLY A 24 14.97 -2.50 -18.60
CA GLY A 24 14.83 -1.05 -18.51
C GLY A 24 13.39 -0.55 -18.47
N GLN A 25 12.38 -1.42 -18.61
CA GLN A 25 10.98 -1.04 -18.38
C GLN A 25 10.71 -0.71 -16.91
N VAL A 26 9.79 0.23 -16.72
CA VAL A 26 9.40 0.76 -15.41
C VAL A 26 7.87 0.83 -15.31
N ALA A 27 7.34 0.55 -14.12
CA ALA A 27 5.96 0.85 -13.75
C ALA A 27 5.95 2.12 -12.90
N VAL A 28 5.27 3.17 -13.37
CA VAL A 28 4.97 4.38 -12.60
C VAL A 28 3.53 4.27 -12.13
N VAL A 29 3.33 4.16 -10.82
CA VAL A 29 2.03 3.95 -10.20
C VAL A 29 1.67 5.16 -9.38
N SER A 30 0.44 5.63 -9.56
CA SER A 30 -0.19 6.67 -8.76
C SER A 30 -1.33 6.05 -7.96
N PHE A 31 -1.11 5.85 -6.67
CA PHE A 31 -2.15 5.41 -5.75
C PHE A 31 -2.85 6.63 -5.14
N GLN A 32 -4.17 6.68 -5.17
CA GLN A 32 -4.90 7.69 -4.40
C GLN A 32 -4.53 7.59 -2.91
N ASN A 33 -4.29 8.73 -2.25
CA ASN A 33 -4.03 8.77 -0.82
C ASN A 33 -5.36 8.75 -0.04
N PRO A 34 -5.65 7.70 0.76
CA PRO A 34 -6.89 7.65 1.53
C PRO A 34 -7.01 8.75 2.58
N ALA A 35 -5.90 9.30 3.08
CA ALA A 35 -5.90 10.45 3.99
C ALA A 35 -6.21 11.78 3.28
N GLY A 36 -6.38 11.76 1.95
CA GLY A 36 -6.51 12.95 1.12
C GLY A 36 -5.16 13.56 0.74
N GLY A 37 -5.20 14.59 -0.11
CA GLY A 37 -4.00 15.23 -0.66
C GLY A 37 -3.47 14.54 -1.91
N ASP A 38 -2.17 14.73 -2.16
CA ASP A 38 -1.50 14.22 -3.37
C ASP A 38 -1.46 12.69 -3.41
N PRO A 39 -1.52 12.09 -4.61
CA PRO A 39 -1.38 10.65 -4.77
C PRO A 39 0.03 10.17 -4.37
N LEU A 40 0.09 8.93 -3.88
CA LEU A 40 1.34 8.25 -3.57
C LEU A 40 1.93 7.69 -4.86
N ILE A 41 3.05 8.27 -5.30
CA ILE A 41 3.74 7.86 -6.52
C ILE A 41 4.80 6.81 -6.20
N VAL A 42 4.77 5.68 -6.92
CA VAL A 42 5.78 4.63 -6.85
C VAL A 42 6.35 4.41 -8.25
N ASN A 43 7.67 4.48 -8.37
CA ASN A 43 8.40 4.15 -9.58
C ASN A 43 9.14 2.84 -9.35
N GLN A 44 8.74 1.78 -10.07
CA GLN A 44 9.26 0.44 -9.85
C GLN A 44 9.84 -0.14 -11.14
N LYS A 45 11.11 -0.56 -11.08
CA LYS A 45 11.74 -1.32 -12.16
C LYS A 45 11.03 -2.65 -12.38
N ILE A 46 10.80 -2.98 -13.65
CA ILE A 46 10.24 -4.26 -14.06
C ILE A 46 11.40 -5.20 -14.42
N TRP A 47 11.33 -6.42 -13.90
CA TRP A 47 12.33 -7.45 -14.16
C TRP A 47 11.79 -8.46 -15.18
N PRO A 48 12.39 -8.58 -16.37
CA PRO A 48 11.86 -9.37 -17.50
C PRO A 48 11.53 -10.83 -17.23
N LYS A 49 12.28 -11.45 -16.32
CA LYS A 49 12.19 -12.89 -16.03
C LYS A 49 11.17 -13.22 -14.95
N LEU A 50 10.51 -12.22 -14.36
CA LEU A 50 9.49 -12.47 -13.35
C LEU A 50 8.13 -12.74 -14.00
N PRO A 51 7.37 -13.74 -13.52
CA PRO A 51 6.05 -14.07 -14.06
C PRO A 51 5.00 -13.00 -13.73
N HIS A 52 5.26 -12.19 -12.71
CA HIS A 52 4.36 -11.16 -12.19
C HIS A 52 5.13 -9.91 -11.79
N ILE A 53 4.42 -8.78 -11.81
CA ILE A 53 4.92 -7.51 -11.29
C ILE A 53 4.05 -7.16 -10.08
N THR A 54 4.63 -7.17 -8.89
CA THR A 54 3.92 -6.78 -7.66
C THR A 54 4.25 -5.32 -7.36
N LEU A 55 3.24 -4.46 -7.32
CA LEU A 55 3.34 -3.04 -7.06
C LEU A 55 2.76 -2.77 -5.68
N THR A 56 3.54 -2.13 -4.81
CA THR A 56 3.15 -1.88 -3.42
C THR A 56 3.27 -0.40 -3.10
N SER A 57 2.25 0.18 -2.48
CA SER A 57 2.33 1.56 -1.99
C SER A 57 3.17 1.65 -0.72
N PRO A 58 3.60 2.87 -0.34
CA PRO A 58 3.96 3.15 1.05
C PRO A 58 2.82 2.81 2.02
N PRO A 59 3.10 2.69 3.33
CA PRO A 59 2.07 2.52 4.35
C PRO A 59 1.00 3.62 4.26
N LEU A 60 -0.26 3.19 4.37
CA LEU A 60 -1.44 4.03 4.26
C LEU A 60 -1.94 4.46 5.63
N THR A 61 -2.69 5.56 5.65
CA THR A 61 -3.54 5.97 6.78
C THR A 61 -4.92 6.37 6.22
N CYS A 62 -5.95 6.35 7.07
CA CYS A 62 -7.34 6.67 6.73
C CYS A 62 -8.03 5.76 5.71
N VAL A 63 -7.67 4.47 5.63
CA VAL A 63 -8.37 3.50 4.77
C VAL A 63 -9.76 3.19 5.35
N VAL A 64 -10.79 3.60 4.63
CA VAL A 64 -12.20 3.28 4.90
C VAL A 64 -12.63 2.01 4.17
N LYS A 65 -13.35 1.13 4.89
CA LYS A 65 -13.96 -0.08 4.34
C LYS A 65 -14.93 0.21 3.19
N ASP A 66 -14.93 -0.68 2.19
CA ASP A 66 -15.81 -0.69 1.02
C ASP A 66 -15.77 0.58 0.15
N LYS A 67 -14.78 1.44 0.39
CA LYS A 67 -14.52 2.65 -0.40
C LYS A 67 -13.55 2.36 -1.55
N PRO A 68 -13.92 2.68 -2.81
CA PRO A 68 -13.01 2.54 -3.94
C PRO A 68 -12.01 3.70 -3.99
N TYR A 69 -10.73 3.36 -4.09
CA TYR A 69 -9.64 4.31 -4.29
C TYR A 69 -9.03 4.16 -5.67
N LYS A 70 -8.80 5.27 -6.36
CA LYS A 70 -8.23 5.28 -7.71
C LYS A 70 -6.78 4.82 -7.70
N VAL A 71 -6.42 4.03 -8.70
CA VAL A 71 -5.04 3.67 -9.00
C VAL A 71 -4.81 3.80 -10.50
N SER A 72 -3.80 4.57 -10.87
CA SER A 72 -3.35 4.71 -12.25
C SER A 72 -1.96 4.14 -12.38
N ILE A 73 -1.74 3.28 -13.37
CA ILE A 73 -0.47 2.61 -13.64
C ILE A 73 -0.05 2.91 -15.07
N ARG A 74 1.18 3.41 -15.22
CA ARG A 74 1.84 3.60 -16.51
C ARG A 74 3.02 2.65 -16.60
N ILE A 75 3.10 1.91 -17.70
CA ILE A 75 4.27 1.12 -18.04
C ILE A 75 5.06 1.90 -19.09
N GLU A 76 6.32 2.17 -18.80
CA GLU A 76 7.21 2.97 -19.63
C GLU A 76 8.42 2.14 -20.03
N ASP A 77 8.98 2.42 -21.22
CA ASP A 77 10.26 1.84 -21.63
C ASP A 77 11.45 2.58 -21.03
N ALA A 78 12.67 2.15 -21.36
CA ALA A 78 13.91 2.74 -20.85
C ALA A 78 14.11 4.22 -21.24
N SER A 79 13.40 4.72 -22.25
CA SER A 79 13.43 6.13 -22.69
C SER A 79 12.35 6.98 -22.02
N GLY A 80 11.47 6.39 -21.20
CA GLY A 80 10.28 7.05 -20.64
C GLY A 80 9.10 7.09 -21.61
N THR A 81 9.16 6.37 -22.72
CA THR A 81 8.03 6.29 -23.65
C THR A 81 6.93 5.42 -23.05
N LEU A 82 5.70 5.94 -23.03
CA LEU A 82 4.53 5.20 -22.54
C LEU A 82 4.23 4.00 -23.44
N LEU A 83 4.25 2.80 -22.86
CA LEU A 83 3.88 1.55 -23.52
C LEU A 83 2.44 1.14 -23.22
N GLN A 84 1.97 1.40 -21.99
CA GLN A 84 0.61 1.04 -21.56
C GLN A 84 0.16 1.91 -20.40
N SER A 85 -1.13 2.26 -20.38
CA SER A 85 -1.81 2.88 -19.24
C SER A 85 -2.92 1.96 -18.74
N ILE A 86 -3.09 1.87 -17.42
CA ILE A 86 -4.13 1.09 -16.75
C ILE A 86 -4.73 1.98 -15.66
N ASP A 87 -6.04 2.19 -15.72
CA ASP A 87 -6.79 2.87 -14.66
C ASP A 87 -7.73 1.88 -14.00
N THR A 88 -7.68 1.82 -12.68
CA THR A 88 -8.49 0.89 -11.89
C THR A 88 -8.81 1.48 -10.52
N THR A 89 -9.58 0.74 -9.73
CA THR A 89 -9.87 1.08 -8.34
C THR A 89 -9.51 -0.09 -7.44
N MET A 90 -9.00 0.21 -6.25
CA MET A 90 -8.82 -0.77 -5.20
C MET A 90 -9.78 -0.49 -4.04
N THR A 91 -10.46 -1.53 -3.56
CA THR A 91 -11.39 -1.45 -2.43
C THR A 91 -10.95 -2.45 -1.36
N SER A 92 -10.95 -2.03 -0.10
CA SER A 92 -10.69 -2.89 1.05
C SER A 92 -12.01 -3.37 1.67
N SER A 93 -12.11 -4.66 1.99
CA SER A 93 -13.21 -5.18 2.83
C SER A 93 -13.04 -4.90 4.32
N GLU A 94 -11.84 -4.45 4.73
CA GLU A 94 -11.46 -4.10 6.09
C GLU A 94 -11.35 -2.59 6.26
N ASP A 95 -11.74 -2.11 7.45
CA ASP A 95 -11.54 -0.72 7.87
C ASP A 95 -10.23 -0.58 8.63
N GLN A 96 -9.50 0.53 8.45
CA GLN A 96 -8.21 0.72 9.10
C GLN A 96 -8.27 0.72 10.63
N THR A 97 -9.44 1.02 11.21
CA THR A 97 -9.66 0.92 12.65
C THR A 97 -9.40 -0.48 13.22
N MET A 98 -9.42 -1.52 12.39
CA MET A 98 -9.07 -2.90 12.75
C MET A 98 -7.56 -3.11 13.00
N LEU A 99 -6.69 -2.23 12.49
CA LEU A 99 -5.26 -2.31 12.81
C LEU A 99 -5.03 -1.89 14.26
N PRO A 100 -4.07 -2.49 14.97
CA PRO A 100 -3.66 -2.00 16.28
C PRO A 100 -3.04 -0.61 16.15
N ASP A 101 -3.06 0.16 17.24
CA ASP A 101 -2.57 1.54 17.26
C ASP A 101 -1.03 1.59 17.15
N ARG A 102 -0.35 0.48 17.47
CA ARG A 102 1.09 0.26 17.29
C ARG A 102 1.34 -1.19 16.80
N PRO A 103 2.50 -1.48 16.19
CA PRO A 103 2.88 -2.86 15.88
C PRO A 103 2.75 -3.76 17.11
N LEU A 104 2.14 -4.94 16.96
CA LEU A 104 2.04 -5.95 18.02
C LEU A 104 3.42 -6.53 18.36
N VAL A 105 4.32 -6.49 17.38
CA VAL A 105 5.66 -7.04 17.46
C VAL A 105 6.66 -6.08 16.85
N ILE A 106 7.88 -6.11 17.37
CA ILE A 106 9.01 -5.29 16.95
C ILE A 106 10.25 -6.15 16.71
N GLY A 107 11.23 -5.58 16.01
CA GLY A 107 12.50 -6.23 15.75
C GLY A 107 12.43 -7.41 14.77
N PRO A 108 13.59 -7.93 14.34
CA PRO A 108 13.66 -9.00 13.35
C PRO A 108 13.18 -10.37 13.87
N LYS A 109 13.10 -10.54 15.20
CA LYS A 109 12.62 -11.78 15.84
C LYS A 109 11.14 -11.73 16.22
N TYR A 110 10.43 -10.65 15.87
CA TYR A 110 9.03 -10.45 16.24
C TYR A 110 8.81 -10.53 17.76
N GLU A 111 9.62 -9.79 18.51
CA GLU A 111 9.43 -9.66 19.96
C GLU A 111 8.15 -8.87 20.23
N LEU A 112 7.39 -9.25 21.27
CA LEU A 112 6.19 -8.51 21.66
C LEU A 112 6.54 -7.05 21.93
N ASN A 113 5.72 -6.13 21.43
CA ASN A 113 5.95 -4.71 21.64
C ASN A 113 5.66 -4.34 23.11
N PRO A 114 6.67 -3.91 23.89
CA PRO A 114 6.48 -3.56 25.30
C PRO A 114 5.52 -2.37 25.50
N ASP A 115 5.36 -1.50 24.50
CA ASP A 115 4.40 -0.38 24.53
C ASP A 115 2.95 -0.85 24.65
N LEU A 116 2.67 -2.12 24.33
CA LEU A 116 1.34 -2.74 24.39
C LEU A 116 1.16 -3.64 25.62
N ALA A 117 2.03 -3.54 26.63
CA ALA A 117 1.89 -4.31 27.86
C ALA A 117 0.53 -4.00 28.53
N GLY A 118 -0.29 -5.04 28.73
CA GLY A 118 -1.66 -4.90 29.26
C GLY A 118 -2.72 -4.55 28.22
N HIS A 119 -2.33 -4.38 26.95
CA HIS A 119 -3.20 -4.03 25.81
C HIS A 119 -3.10 -5.08 24.69
N PRO A 120 -3.59 -6.32 24.93
CA PRO A 120 -3.43 -7.44 23.98
C PRO A 120 -4.23 -7.24 22.68
N ASP A 121 -5.22 -6.36 22.67
CA ASP A 121 -5.98 -5.92 21.49
C ASP A 121 -5.21 -4.88 20.65
N GLY A 122 -4.05 -4.43 21.13
CA GLY A 122 -3.22 -3.42 20.49
C GLY A 122 -3.82 -2.03 20.48
N LYS A 123 -4.83 -1.77 21.33
CA LYS A 123 -5.48 -0.46 21.45
C LYS A 123 -5.00 0.27 22.70
N LEU A 124 -4.60 1.53 22.51
CA LEU A 124 -4.04 2.37 23.55
C LEU A 124 -4.98 3.57 23.81
N PRO A 125 -5.33 3.85 25.08
CA PRO A 125 -6.34 4.86 25.42
C PRO A 125 -5.99 6.27 24.95
N ASP A 126 -4.70 6.64 24.95
CA ASP A 126 -4.23 8.00 24.67
C ASP A 126 -3.41 8.10 23.36
N THR A 127 -3.59 7.17 22.42
CA THR A 127 -2.88 7.28 21.13
C THR A 127 -3.52 8.30 20.22
N GLN A 128 -2.71 9.24 19.73
CA GLN A 128 -3.12 10.18 18.71
C GLN A 128 -3.42 9.44 17.41
N LYS A 129 -4.69 9.49 16.98
CA LYS A 129 -5.12 8.90 15.72
C LYS A 129 -4.77 9.81 14.54
N PRO A 130 -4.55 9.25 13.34
CA PRO A 130 -4.36 10.06 12.13
C PRO A 130 -5.54 11.01 11.90
N ASP A 131 -5.25 12.24 11.47
CA ASP A 131 -6.30 13.16 11.02
C ASP A 131 -6.80 12.74 9.64
N CYS A 132 -8.02 12.22 9.60
CA CYS A 132 -8.69 11.77 8.38
C CYS A 132 -9.72 12.78 7.85
N SER A 133 -9.70 14.03 8.30
CA SER A 133 -10.66 15.07 7.89
C SER A 133 -10.67 15.35 6.38
N LYS A 134 -9.56 15.08 5.69
CA LYS A 134 -9.39 15.27 4.23
C LYS A 134 -9.63 13.99 3.42
N ALA A 135 -9.96 12.88 4.07
CA ALA A 135 -10.18 11.60 3.41
C ALA A 135 -11.35 11.71 2.41
N THR A 136 -11.03 11.68 1.12
CA THR A 136 -11.99 11.84 0.00
C THR A 136 -12.24 10.54 -0.72
#